data_AF-A0A9X6RLY3-F1
#
_entry.id   AF-A0A9X6RLY3-F1
#
_cell.length_a   1.000
_cell.length_b   1.000
_cell.length_c   1.000
_cell.angle_alpha   90.00
_cell.angle_beta   90.00
_cell.angle_gamma   90.00
#
_symmetry.space_group_name_H-M   'P 1'
#
loop_
_entity.id
_entity.type
_entity.pdbx_description
1 polymer ?
#
loop_
_entity_poly.entity_id
_entity_poly.type
_entity_poly.pdbx_seq_one_letter_code
_entity_poly.pdbx_strand_id
1 'polypeptide(L)'
;MTSDMWSEDYNKTAFLSLTYHSATAGKLWKQLLYCAEYDCSKKKSGLDIRNFLFDRLQSFAISEQQCEDVVFVTDAGANMVKAFNPLDKDNAGRPRIERITYAGHKLNTALTNCFNTKSKSDFCVPPAAMPMVKLVEDCKKLVSHCKQAYIARVLSKKLIAACPTRWNTNLDMVDSIRENFSELEVVLRARDEANFLPFNKELLDDFAQLLQPFQTATLLLSADKKSTLHLVVLQYYL
;
A
#
# COMPACT_ATOMS: atom_id res chain seq x y z
N MET A 1 0.27 2.36 18.97
CA MET A 1 -0.54 3.17 18.02
C MET A 1 -0.14 2.85 16.59
N THR A 2 -1.04 2.94 15.62
CA THR A 2 -0.69 2.85 14.18
C THR A 2 -0.85 4.24 13.56
N SER A 3 0.15 4.69 12.81
CA SER A 3 0.10 5.92 12.03
C SER A 3 0.16 5.59 10.54
N ASP A 4 -0.77 6.15 9.78
CA ASP A 4 -0.83 6.02 8.32
C ASP A 4 -0.84 7.41 7.70
N MET A 5 0.05 7.63 6.73
CA MET A 5 0.18 8.89 6.01
C MET A 5 0.04 8.62 4.52
N TRP A 6 -0.92 9.29 3.87
CA TRP A 6 -1.14 9.16 2.44
C TRP A 6 -1.33 10.53 1.80
N SER A 7 -1.29 10.58 0.47
CA SER A 7 -1.65 11.76 -0.30
C SER A 7 -2.76 11.36 -1.27
N GLU A 8 -3.81 12.15 -1.31
CA GLU A 8 -4.90 11.98 -2.26
C GLU A 8 -4.55 12.65 -3.57
N ASP A 9 -4.74 11.94 -4.68
CA ASP A 9 -4.24 12.38 -5.98
C ASP A 9 -5.01 13.53 -6.62
N TYR A 10 -6.27 13.75 -6.24
CA TYR A 10 -7.12 14.78 -6.84
C TYR A 10 -6.74 16.18 -6.36
N ASN A 11 -6.79 16.41 -5.04
CA ASN A 11 -6.46 17.70 -4.44
C ASN A 11 -4.97 17.85 -4.09
N LYS A 12 -4.18 16.79 -4.26
CA LYS A 12 -2.79 16.69 -3.78
C LYS A 12 -2.63 16.94 -2.28
N THR A 13 -3.73 16.80 -1.55
CA THR A 13 -3.80 16.91 -0.10
C THR A 13 -3.16 15.68 0.55
N ALA A 14 -2.35 15.92 1.57
CA ALA A 14 -1.85 14.85 2.40
C ALA A 14 -2.67 14.72 3.68
N PHE A 15 -2.78 13.49 4.17
CA PHE A 15 -3.46 13.18 5.41
C PHE A 15 -2.52 12.37 6.28
N LEU A 16 -2.66 12.54 7.59
CA LEU A 16 -2.06 11.67 8.58
C LEU A 16 -3.15 11.26 9.57
N SER A 17 -3.24 9.96 9.80
CA SER A 17 -4.15 9.38 10.77
C SER A 17 -3.37 8.71 11.89
N LEU A 18 -3.96 8.73 13.08
CA LEU A 18 -3.42 8.03 14.23
C LEU A 18 -4.53 7.23 14.91
N THR A 19 -4.27 5.94 15.08
CA THR A 19 -5.19 5.02 15.73
C THR A 19 -4.52 4.44 16.97
N TYR A 20 -5.22 4.50 18.10
CA TYR A 20 -4.85 3.84 19.33
C TYR A 20 -5.34 2.38 19.32
N HIS A 21 -4.49 1.49 19.84
CA HIS A 21 -4.77 0.07 19.98
C HIS A 21 -4.38 -0.37 21.38
N SER A 22 -5.22 -1.16 22.02
CA SER A 22 -4.91 -1.81 23.30
C SER A 22 -5.55 -3.19 23.40
N ALA A 23 -5.09 -3.97 24.38
CA ALA A 23 -5.65 -5.26 24.70
C ALA A 23 -6.03 -5.28 26.18
N THR A 24 -7.25 -5.66 26.50
CA THR A 24 -7.71 -5.78 27.90
C THR A 24 -8.61 -6.99 28.01
N ALA A 25 -8.29 -7.90 28.94
CA ALA A 25 -9.02 -9.14 29.16
C ALA A 25 -9.24 -9.97 27.87
N GLY A 26 -8.20 -10.09 27.03
CA GLY A 26 -8.26 -10.84 25.77
C GLY A 26 -9.05 -10.17 24.64
N LYS A 27 -9.63 -8.98 24.87
CA LYS A 27 -10.31 -8.19 23.83
C LYS A 27 -9.38 -7.10 23.31
N LEU A 28 -9.32 -6.98 21.99
CA LEU A 28 -8.64 -5.89 21.32
C LEU A 28 -9.56 -4.69 21.21
N TRP A 29 -9.04 -3.53 21.59
CA TRP A 29 -9.68 -2.23 21.47
C TRP A 29 -8.93 -1.41 20.45
N LYS A 30 -9.69 -0.73 19.59
CA LYS A 30 -9.19 0.18 18.58
C LYS A 30 -10.00 1.46 18.62
N GLN A 31 -9.33 2.59 18.62
CA GLN A 31 -9.96 3.91 18.53
C GLN A 31 -9.18 4.78 17.55
N LEU A 32 -9.85 5.28 16.51
CA LEU A 32 -9.29 6.35 15.69
C LEU A 32 -9.24 7.61 16.55
N LEU A 33 -8.03 8.14 16.77
CA LEU A 33 -7.85 9.38 17.53
C LEU A 33 -8.10 10.57 16.62
N TYR A 34 -7.43 10.60 15.46
CA TYR A 34 -7.68 11.60 14.44
C TYR A 34 -7.32 11.08 13.04
N CYS A 35 -7.94 11.73 12.05
CA CYS A 35 -7.52 11.73 10.66
C CYS A 35 -7.51 13.20 10.24
N ALA A 36 -6.33 13.76 10.03
CA ALA A 36 -6.17 15.20 9.82
C ALA A 36 -5.44 15.47 8.51
N GLU A 37 -5.89 16.52 7.83
CA GLU A 37 -5.16 17.09 6.70
C GLU A 37 -3.81 17.63 7.20
N TYR A 38 -2.75 17.22 6.50
CA TYR A 38 -1.41 17.70 6.69
C TYR A 38 -1.24 18.99 5.90
N ASP A 39 -0.75 20.02 6.57
CA ASP A 39 -0.51 21.34 5.98
C ASP A 39 0.42 21.22 4.76
N CYS A 40 -0.16 21.47 3.57
CA CYS A 40 0.56 21.34 2.31
C CYS A 40 1.66 22.40 2.12
N SER A 41 1.63 23.48 2.91
CA SER A 41 2.70 24.48 2.94
C SER A 41 3.95 24.00 3.69
N LYS A 42 3.80 23.01 4.58
CA LYS A 42 4.91 22.44 5.34
C LYS A 42 5.61 21.34 4.55
N LYS A 43 6.93 21.23 4.76
CA LYS A 43 7.68 20.08 4.27
C LYS A 43 7.17 18.82 4.98
N LYS A 44 7.25 17.67 4.31
CA LYS A 44 6.99 16.35 4.92
C LYS A 44 8.28 15.75 5.46
N SER A 45 9.10 16.54 6.17
CA SER A 45 10.34 16.05 6.78
C SER A 45 10.03 15.16 8.00
N GLY A 46 11.00 14.40 8.49
CA GLY A 46 10.80 13.59 9.70
C GLY A 46 10.42 14.45 10.91
N LEU A 47 11.08 15.60 11.08
CA LEU A 47 10.77 16.56 12.15
C LEU A 47 9.34 17.10 12.03
N ASP A 48 8.96 17.56 10.84
CA ASP A 48 7.63 18.15 10.62
C ASP A 48 6.51 17.13 10.83
N ILE A 49 6.72 15.88 10.40
CA ILE A 49 5.80 14.76 10.63
C ILE A 49 5.65 14.49 12.13
N ARG A 50 6.77 14.41 12.86
CA ARG A 50 6.77 14.16 14.31
C ARG A 50 6.04 15.28 15.05
N ASN A 51 6.35 16.54 14.73
CA ASN A 51 5.69 17.71 15.32
C ASN A 51 4.19 17.69 15.05
N PHE A 52 3.79 17.53 13.78
CA PHE A 52 2.38 17.44 13.43
C PHE A 52 1.65 16.34 14.20
N LEU A 53 2.26 15.16 14.32
CA LEU A 53 1.66 14.02 15.01
C LEU A 53 1.41 14.31 16.50
N PHE A 54 2.40 14.87 17.20
CA PHE A 54 2.31 15.15 18.63
C PHE A 54 1.52 16.43 18.95
N ASP A 55 1.56 17.44 18.08
CA ASP A 55 0.68 18.62 18.18
C ASP A 55 -0.80 18.21 18.12
N ARG A 56 -1.13 17.22 17.28
CA ARG A 56 -2.48 16.65 17.22
C ARG A 56 -2.82 15.79 18.44
N LEU A 57 -1.87 15.06 19.01
CA LEU A 57 -2.10 14.34 20.26
C LEU A 57 -2.32 15.30 21.44
N GLN A 58 -1.68 16.47 21.42
CA GLN A 58 -1.85 17.48 22.44
C GLN A 58 -3.29 18.00 22.54
N SER A 59 -4.08 17.98 21.44
CA SER A 59 -5.51 18.32 21.50
C SER A 59 -6.35 17.30 22.30
N PHE A 60 -5.80 16.12 22.58
CA PHE A 60 -6.37 15.11 23.47
C PHE A 60 -5.71 15.11 24.85
N ALA A 61 -4.93 16.15 25.18
CA ALA A 61 -4.11 16.23 26.40
C ALA A 61 -3.10 15.07 26.55
N ILE A 62 -2.64 14.51 25.43
CA ILE A 62 -1.59 13.48 25.39
C ILE A 62 -0.30 14.15 24.92
N SER A 63 0.66 14.27 25.83
CA SER A 63 1.99 14.75 25.53
C SER A 63 2.86 13.67 24.89
N GLU A 64 3.92 14.10 24.21
CA GLU A 64 4.93 13.20 23.65
C GLU A 64 5.63 12.35 24.72
N GLN A 65 5.90 12.93 25.90
CA GLN A 65 6.52 12.23 27.03
C GLN A 65 5.68 11.04 27.51
N GLN A 66 4.36 11.18 27.50
CA GLN A 66 3.43 10.11 27.89
C GLN A 66 3.39 8.96 26.88
N CYS A 67 4.03 9.11 25.72
CA CYS A 67 4.08 8.10 24.68
C CYS A 67 5.35 7.24 24.71
N GLU A 68 6.24 7.39 25.70
CA GLU A 68 7.48 6.58 25.81
C GLU A 68 7.20 5.07 25.90
N ASP A 69 6.12 4.69 26.59
CA ASP A 69 5.68 3.30 26.71
C ASP A 69 4.76 2.83 25.56
N VAL A 70 4.57 3.67 24.53
CA VAL A 70 3.70 3.38 23.39
C VAL A 70 4.54 2.98 22.19
N VAL A 71 4.27 1.78 21.66
CA VAL A 71 4.86 1.34 20.39
C VAL A 71 4.09 1.93 19.21
N PHE A 72 4.80 2.60 18.30
CA PHE A 72 4.24 3.11 17.05
C PHE A 72 4.49 2.14 15.89
N VAL A 73 3.44 1.86 15.13
CA VAL A 73 3.51 1.10 13.88
C VAL A 73 3.32 2.08 12.73
N THR A 74 4.30 2.15 11.82
CA THR A 74 4.26 3.05 10.65
C THR A 74 4.73 2.32 9.40
N ASP A 75 4.51 2.89 8.22
CA ASP A 75 5.21 2.44 7.01
C ASP A 75 6.75 2.62 7.12
N ALA A 76 7.46 2.14 6.10
CA ALA A 76 8.92 2.26 6.01
C ALA A 76 9.37 3.51 5.25
N GLY A 77 8.49 4.48 5.04
CA GLY A 77 8.79 5.73 4.36
C GLY A 77 9.92 6.46 5.07
N ALA A 78 10.92 6.95 4.32
CA ALA A 78 12.15 7.47 4.89
C ALA A 78 11.91 8.57 5.95
N ASN A 79 10.94 9.46 5.71
CA ASN A 79 10.63 10.53 6.66
C ASN A 79 9.82 10.03 7.86
N MET A 80 8.94 9.04 7.69
CA MET A 80 8.29 8.35 8.81
C MET A 80 9.32 7.65 9.70
N VAL A 81 10.30 6.96 9.10
CA VAL A 81 11.38 6.31 9.86
C VAL A 81 12.22 7.33 10.62
N LYS A 82 12.61 8.43 9.97
CA LYS A 82 13.36 9.53 10.62
C LYS A 82 12.58 10.18 11.76
N ALA A 83 11.26 10.34 11.62
CA ALA A 83 10.42 10.93 12.66
C ALA A 83 10.52 10.20 14.01
N PHE A 84 10.82 8.90 14.04
CA PHE A 84 10.95 8.16 15.31
C PHE A 84 12.36 7.65 15.57
N ASN A 85 13.35 7.99 14.73
CA ASN A 85 14.71 7.52 14.91
C ASN A 85 15.40 8.31 16.04
N PRO A 86 15.76 7.68 17.18
CA PRO A 86 16.40 8.38 18.30
C PRO A 86 17.82 8.88 17.97
N LEU A 87 18.44 8.34 16.91
CA LEU A 87 19.77 8.77 16.44
C LEU A 87 19.69 9.92 15.42
N ASP A 88 18.49 10.31 14.98
CA ASP A 88 18.34 11.46 14.11
C ASP A 88 18.54 12.75 14.90
N LYS A 89 19.38 13.66 14.38
CA LYS A 89 19.72 14.93 15.01
C LYS A 89 18.48 15.79 15.32
N ASP A 90 17.43 15.67 14.50
CA ASP A 90 16.20 16.46 14.66
C ASP A 90 15.35 15.95 15.86
N ASN A 91 15.70 14.78 16.41
CA ASN A 91 15.07 14.19 17.59
C ASN A 91 15.92 14.31 18.86
N ALA A 92 17.06 15.02 18.82
CA ALA A 92 17.91 15.21 19.98
C ALA A 92 17.13 15.90 21.12
N GLY A 93 17.17 15.31 22.33
CA GLY A 93 16.47 15.82 23.51
C GLY A 93 14.96 15.53 23.54
N ARG A 94 14.41 14.79 22.56
CA ARG A 94 13.02 14.34 22.58
C ARG A 94 12.88 12.97 23.25
N PRO A 95 11.67 12.63 23.74
CA PRO A 95 11.36 11.30 24.25
C PRO A 95 11.73 10.19 23.28
N ARG A 96 12.23 9.07 23.79
CA ARG A 96 12.47 7.89 22.94
C ARG A 96 11.14 7.20 22.69
N ILE A 97 10.77 7.07 21.42
CA ILE A 97 9.53 6.41 21.01
C ILE A 97 9.90 5.13 20.27
N GLU A 98 9.39 4.00 20.75
CA GLU A 98 9.59 2.72 20.09
C GLU A 98 8.76 2.66 18.80
N ARG A 99 9.39 2.25 17.68
CA ARG A 99 8.73 2.18 16.38
C ARG A 99 9.01 0.86 15.69
N ILE A 100 7.95 0.16 15.33
CA ILE A 100 7.99 -1.02 14.46
C ILE A 100 7.49 -0.67 13.06
N THR A 101 8.01 -1.38 12.06
CA THR A 101 7.62 -1.16 10.67
C THR A 101 6.43 -2.04 10.31
N TYR A 102 5.45 -1.47 9.62
CA TYR A 102 4.30 -2.19 9.11
C TYR A 102 4.74 -3.26 8.09
N ALA A 103 4.46 -4.53 8.41
CA ALA A 103 4.88 -5.67 7.61
C ALA A 103 4.26 -5.68 6.20
N GLY A 104 3.01 -5.24 6.04
CA GLY A 104 2.38 -5.15 4.71
C GLY A 104 3.11 -4.18 3.78
N HIS A 105 3.64 -3.07 4.31
CA HIS A 105 4.47 -2.17 3.51
C HIS A 105 5.79 -2.85 3.07
N LYS A 106 6.40 -3.68 3.93
CA LYS A 106 7.61 -4.44 3.57
C LYS A 106 7.34 -5.50 2.50
N LEU A 107 6.24 -6.23 2.58
CA LEU A 107 5.80 -7.17 1.53
C LEU A 107 5.60 -6.43 0.20
N ASN A 108 4.92 -5.28 0.25
CA ASN A 108 4.69 -4.42 -0.90
C ASN A 108 6.01 -3.91 -1.53
N THR A 109 6.98 -3.47 -0.71
CA THR A 109 8.32 -3.07 -1.17
C THR A 109 9.05 -4.24 -1.82
N ALA A 110 9.01 -5.43 -1.22
CA ALA A 110 9.65 -6.62 -1.77
C ALA A 110 9.11 -6.95 -3.17
N LEU A 111 7.78 -7.00 -3.33
CA LEU A 111 7.14 -7.20 -4.63
C LEU A 111 7.50 -6.12 -5.64
N THR A 112 7.44 -4.85 -5.23
CA THR A 112 7.80 -3.72 -6.11
C THR A 112 9.23 -3.85 -6.62
N ASN A 113 10.15 -4.31 -5.75
CA ASN A 113 11.54 -4.57 -6.12
C ASN A 113 11.68 -5.77 -7.07
N CYS A 114 10.91 -6.85 -6.91
CA CYS A 114 10.94 -7.99 -7.83
C CYS A 114 10.62 -7.63 -9.29
N PHE A 115 9.82 -6.59 -9.50
CA PHE A 115 9.42 -6.12 -10.84
C PHE A 115 10.09 -4.78 -11.23
N ASN A 116 11.17 -4.41 -10.56
CA ASN A 116 11.88 -3.15 -10.83
C ASN A 116 12.69 -3.25 -12.13
N THR A 117 12.44 -2.35 -13.08
CA THR A 117 13.11 -2.32 -14.39
C THR A 117 14.31 -1.37 -14.46
N LYS A 118 14.66 -0.72 -13.34
CA LYS A 118 15.80 0.21 -13.31
C LYS A 118 17.11 -0.55 -13.40
N SER A 119 17.81 -0.40 -14.52
CA SER A 119 19.06 -1.10 -14.84
C SER A 119 20.21 -0.93 -13.82
N LYS A 120 20.17 0.15 -13.02
CA LYS A 120 21.17 0.42 -11.96
C LYS A 120 20.76 -0.07 -10.57
N SER A 121 19.63 -0.76 -10.44
CA SER A 121 19.14 -1.28 -9.16
C SER A 121 19.69 -2.68 -8.91
N ASP A 122 20.08 -2.95 -7.66
CA ASP A 122 20.44 -4.30 -7.20
C ASP A 122 19.28 -5.32 -7.32
N PHE A 123 18.04 -4.82 -7.46
CA PHE A 123 16.83 -5.61 -7.64
C PHE A 123 16.28 -5.51 -9.06
N CYS A 124 17.13 -5.26 -10.07
CA CYS A 124 16.66 -5.23 -11.45
C CYS A 124 16.07 -6.59 -11.84
N VAL A 125 14.87 -6.57 -12.40
CA VAL A 125 14.17 -7.75 -12.88
C VAL A 125 15.03 -8.49 -13.92
N PRO A 126 15.17 -9.83 -13.83
CA PRO A 126 15.95 -10.58 -14.80
C PRO A 126 15.25 -10.61 -16.16
N PRO A 127 15.98 -10.74 -17.29
CA PRO A 127 15.38 -10.79 -18.63
C PRO A 127 14.28 -11.85 -18.78
N ALA A 128 14.43 -13.01 -18.13
CA ALA A 128 13.45 -14.08 -18.14
C ALA A 128 12.08 -13.70 -17.53
N ALA A 129 12.04 -12.72 -16.63
CA ALA A 129 10.82 -12.25 -15.97
C ALA A 129 10.20 -11.01 -16.63
N MET A 130 10.84 -10.46 -17.68
CA MET A 130 10.29 -9.31 -18.43
C MET A 130 8.89 -9.52 -19.04
N PRO A 131 8.50 -10.74 -19.47
CA PRO A 131 7.12 -10.98 -19.91
C PRO A 131 6.07 -10.62 -18.84
N MET A 132 6.35 -10.84 -17.55
CA MET A 132 5.44 -10.47 -16.46
C MET A 132 5.34 -8.95 -16.28
N VAL A 133 6.46 -8.25 -16.38
CA VAL A 133 6.46 -6.78 -16.34
C VAL A 133 5.63 -6.21 -17.49
N LYS A 134 5.80 -6.77 -18.70
CA LYS A 134 5.03 -6.38 -19.87
C LYS A 134 3.54 -6.66 -19.67
N LEU A 135 3.18 -7.83 -19.14
CA LEU A 135 1.79 -8.18 -18.82
C LEU A 135 1.13 -7.14 -17.90
N VAL A 136 1.82 -6.72 -16.83
CA VAL A 136 1.31 -5.70 -15.90
C VAL A 136 1.05 -4.38 -16.62
N GLU A 137 1.96 -3.93 -17.47
CA GLU A 137 1.80 -2.70 -18.24
C GLU A 137 0.66 -2.80 -19.26
N ASP A 138 0.52 -3.95 -19.94
CA ASP A 138 -0.56 -4.19 -20.88
C ASP A 138 -1.92 -4.21 -20.15
N CYS A 139 -2.00 -4.81 -18.96
CA CYS A 139 -3.20 -4.76 -18.11
C CYS A 139 -3.57 -3.31 -17.72
N LYS A 140 -2.60 -2.49 -17.31
CA LYS A 140 -2.84 -1.07 -16.98
C LYS A 140 -3.36 -0.28 -18.18
N LYS A 141 -2.78 -0.51 -19.36
CA LYS A 141 -3.22 0.12 -20.62
C LYS A 141 -4.63 -0.29 -20.98
N LEU A 142 -4.94 -1.58 -20.90
CA LEU A 142 -6.28 -2.11 -21.15
C LEU A 142 -7.32 -1.45 -20.24
N VAL A 143 -7.09 -1.44 -18.93
CA VAL A 143 -8.05 -0.83 -17.98
C VAL A 143 -8.21 0.67 -18.23
N SER A 144 -7.11 1.37 -18.54
CA SER A 144 -7.16 2.80 -18.87
C SER A 144 -7.96 3.06 -20.14
N HIS A 145 -7.70 2.29 -21.21
CA HIS A 145 -8.42 2.35 -22.47
C HIS A 145 -9.92 2.07 -22.26
N CYS A 146 -10.27 0.98 -21.56
CA CYS A 146 -11.67 0.65 -21.33
C CYS A 146 -12.43 1.74 -20.56
N LYS A 147 -11.76 2.46 -19.66
CA LYS A 147 -12.35 3.61 -18.96
C LYS A 147 -12.52 4.82 -19.88
N GLN A 148 -11.52 5.13 -20.70
CA GLN A 148 -11.54 6.27 -21.63
C GLN A 148 -12.52 6.06 -22.79
N ALA A 149 -12.59 4.86 -23.34
CA ALA A 149 -13.48 4.48 -24.44
C ALA A 149 -14.88 4.09 -23.97
N TYR A 150 -15.21 4.28 -22.68
CA TYR A 150 -16.49 3.93 -22.05
C TYR A 150 -16.87 2.43 -22.14
N ILE A 151 -15.97 1.55 -22.56
CA ILE A 151 -16.15 0.09 -22.56
C ILE A 151 -16.47 -0.43 -21.16
N ALA A 152 -15.84 0.14 -20.13
CA ALA A 152 -16.09 -0.26 -18.74
C ALA A 152 -17.55 -0.09 -18.28
N ARG A 153 -18.38 0.66 -19.01
CA ARG A 153 -19.82 0.83 -18.71
C ARG A 153 -20.70 -0.29 -19.27
N VAL A 154 -20.19 -1.06 -20.23
CA VAL A 154 -20.96 -2.14 -20.89
C VAL A 154 -20.55 -3.54 -20.41
N LEU A 155 -19.51 -3.62 -19.56
CA LEU A 155 -19.09 -4.86 -18.92
C LEU A 155 -19.99 -5.18 -17.72
N SER A 156 -20.22 -6.47 -17.47
CA SER A 156 -21.02 -6.93 -16.34
C SER A 156 -20.38 -6.64 -14.98
N LYS A 157 -19.04 -6.58 -14.93
CA LYS A 157 -18.28 -6.27 -13.72
C LYS A 157 -17.32 -5.10 -13.94
N LYS A 158 -17.01 -4.41 -12.83
CA LYS A 158 -16.15 -3.24 -12.84
C LYS A 158 -14.68 -3.63 -13.05
N LEU A 159 -14.01 -2.99 -14.00
CA LEU A 159 -12.55 -3.03 -14.10
C LEU A 159 -11.90 -2.19 -13.01
N ILE A 160 -10.92 -2.78 -12.33
CA ILE A 160 -10.16 -2.15 -11.26
C ILE A 160 -8.83 -1.67 -11.83
N ALA A 161 -8.47 -0.41 -11.55
CA ALA A 161 -7.15 0.10 -11.92
C ALA A 161 -6.17 -0.13 -10.77
N ALA A 162 -4.94 -0.51 -11.11
CA ALA A 162 -3.87 -0.56 -10.13
C ALA A 162 -3.57 0.83 -9.57
N CYS A 163 -3.38 0.90 -8.25
CA CYS A 163 -2.88 2.03 -7.50
C CYS A 163 -1.35 1.92 -7.37
N PRO A 164 -0.58 2.87 -7.92
CA PRO A 164 0.89 2.80 -7.89
C PRO A 164 1.50 2.73 -6.48
N THR A 165 0.80 3.27 -5.48
CA THR A 165 1.26 3.28 -4.08
C THR A 165 0.83 2.05 -3.28
N ARG A 166 0.00 1.17 -3.85
CA ARG A 166 -0.52 -0.06 -3.22
C ARG A 166 -0.42 -1.22 -4.19
N TRP A 167 0.74 -1.88 -4.26
CA TRP A 167 1.02 -2.97 -5.21
C TRP A 167 -0.01 -4.10 -5.19
N ASN A 168 -0.64 -4.36 -4.03
CA ASN A 168 -1.70 -5.37 -3.92
C ASN A 168 -2.88 -5.13 -4.88
N THR A 169 -3.08 -3.88 -5.32
CA THR A 169 -4.10 -3.55 -6.33
C THR A 169 -3.76 -4.03 -7.74
N ASN A 170 -2.52 -4.51 -7.99
CA ASN A 170 -2.20 -5.21 -9.23
C ASN A 170 -2.96 -6.54 -9.31
N LEU A 171 -3.14 -7.26 -8.20
CA LEU A 171 -3.95 -8.47 -8.20
C LEU A 171 -5.43 -8.13 -8.45
N ASP A 172 -5.96 -7.10 -7.76
CA ASP A 172 -7.33 -6.64 -7.98
C ASP A 172 -7.59 -6.26 -9.46
N MET A 173 -6.61 -5.60 -10.10
CA MET A 173 -6.66 -5.26 -11.52
C MET A 173 -6.67 -6.53 -12.38
N VAL A 174 -5.72 -7.43 -12.16
CA VAL A 174 -5.58 -8.69 -12.89
C VAL A 174 -6.86 -9.53 -12.78
N ASP A 175 -7.37 -9.74 -11.57
CA ASP A 175 -8.61 -10.48 -11.33
C ASP A 175 -9.81 -9.81 -12.00
N SER A 176 -9.91 -8.48 -11.96
CA SER A 176 -11.00 -7.79 -12.67
C SER A 176 -10.94 -8.00 -14.18
N ILE A 177 -9.74 -8.13 -14.77
CA ILE A 177 -9.60 -8.46 -16.21
C ILE A 177 -9.97 -9.92 -16.45
N ARG A 178 -9.47 -10.85 -15.62
CA ARG A 178 -9.75 -12.30 -15.73
C ARG A 178 -11.24 -12.59 -15.68
N GLU A 179 -11.95 -11.97 -14.73
CA GLU A 179 -13.39 -12.14 -14.56
C GLU A 179 -14.21 -11.59 -15.73
N ASN A 180 -13.71 -10.57 -16.43
CA ASN A 180 -14.36 -9.97 -17.60
C ASN A 180 -13.76 -10.44 -18.93
N PHE A 181 -12.84 -11.41 -18.94
CA PHE A 181 -11.99 -11.67 -20.11
C PHE A 181 -12.79 -11.98 -21.38
N SER A 182 -13.82 -12.83 -21.26
CA SER A 182 -14.67 -13.19 -22.40
C SER A 182 -15.50 -12.00 -22.92
N GLU A 183 -16.04 -11.16 -22.03
CA GLU A 183 -16.78 -9.96 -22.43
C GLU A 183 -15.86 -8.92 -23.07
N LEU A 184 -14.68 -8.69 -22.48
CA LEU A 184 -13.64 -7.83 -23.04
C LEU A 184 -13.23 -8.29 -24.44
N GLU A 185 -13.05 -9.60 -24.63
CA GLU A 185 -12.69 -10.15 -25.93
C GLU A 185 -13.76 -9.87 -26.99
N VAL A 186 -15.04 -10.11 -26.67
CA VAL A 186 -16.16 -9.82 -27.58
C VAL A 186 -16.21 -8.33 -27.92
N VAL A 187 -16.18 -7.45 -26.91
CA VAL A 187 -16.33 -6.01 -27.11
C VAL A 187 -15.14 -5.42 -27.89
N LEU A 188 -13.91 -5.80 -27.55
CA LEU A 188 -12.72 -5.28 -28.22
C LEU A 188 -12.59 -5.80 -29.65
N ARG A 189 -12.93 -7.07 -29.92
CA ARG A 189 -12.95 -7.59 -31.29
C ARG A 189 -14.01 -6.91 -32.15
N ALA A 190 -15.20 -6.66 -31.60
CA ALA A 190 -16.25 -5.92 -32.32
C ALA A 190 -15.86 -4.48 -32.66
N ARG A 191 -14.87 -3.92 -31.97
CA ARG A 191 -14.34 -2.56 -32.17
C ARG A 191 -13.03 -2.51 -32.95
N ASP A 192 -12.51 -3.67 -33.41
CA ASP A 192 -11.17 -3.79 -34.00
C ASP A 192 -10.02 -3.33 -33.07
N GLU A 193 -10.21 -3.48 -31.76
CA GLU A 193 -9.31 -3.05 -30.68
C GLU A 193 -8.71 -4.25 -29.92
N ALA A 194 -8.68 -5.43 -30.54
CA ALA A 194 -8.20 -6.68 -29.91
C ALA A 194 -6.72 -6.63 -29.50
N ASN A 195 -5.94 -5.69 -30.05
CA ASN A 195 -4.56 -5.42 -29.68
C ASN A 195 -4.37 -4.96 -28.22
N PHE A 196 -5.44 -4.50 -27.55
CA PHE A 196 -5.41 -4.16 -26.13
C PHE A 196 -5.55 -5.37 -25.19
N LEU A 197 -5.96 -6.53 -25.70
CA LEU A 197 -6.04 -7.75 -24.87
C LEU A 197 -4.63 -8.23 -24.49
N PRO A 198 -4.39 -8.65 -23.24
CA PRO A 198 -3.14 -9.25 -22.87
C PRO A 198 -2.92 -10.54 -23.67
N PHE A 199 -1.72 -10.68 -24.23
CA PHE A 199 -1.37 -11.72 -25.21
C PHE A 199 -1.52 -13.17 -24.70
N ASN A 200 -1.49 -13.37 -23.38
CA ASN A 200 -1.50 -14.71 -22.81
C ASN A 200 -2.41 -14.76 -21.57
N LYS A 201 -3.57 -15.41 -21.72
CA LYS A 201 -4.52 -15.64 -20.63
C LYS A 201 -3.93 -16.56 -19.54
N GLU A 202 -3.16 -17.57 -19.92
CA GLU A 202 -2.50 -18.47 -18.96
C GLU A 202 -1.50 -17.69 -18.10
N LEU A 203 -0.72 -16.79 -18.71
CA LEU A 203 0.21 -15.93 -17.96
C LEU A 203 -0.54 -14.96 -17.01
N LEU A 204 -1.75 -14.53 -17.38
CA LEU A 204 -2.62 -13.74 -16.51
C LEU A 204 -3.10 -14.55 -15.30
N ASP A 205 -3.46 -15.82 -15.51
CA ASP A 205 -3.82 -16.76 -14.45
C ASP A 205 -2.63 -17.09 -13.53
N ASP A 206 -1.45 -17.38 -14.10
CA ASP A 206 -0.22 -17.66 -13.37
C ASP A 206 0.21 -16.46 -12.52
N PHE A 207 0.10 -15.25 -13.08
CA PHE A 207 0.45 -14.04 -12.36
C PHE A 207 -0.52 -13.75 -11.21
N ALA A 208 -1.82 -14.03 -11.39
CA ALA A 208 -2.78 -13.93 -10.30
C ALA A 208 -2.45 -14.90 -9.16
N GLN A 209 -2.12 -16.16 -9.49
CA GLN A 209 -1.69 -17.17 -8.52
C GLN A 209 -0.42 -16.75 -7.78
N LEU A 210 0.56 -16.18 -8.49
CA LEU A 210 1.80 -15.68 -7.87
C LEU A 210 1.52 -14.57 -6.84
N LEU A 211 0.58 -13.66 -7.11
CA LEU A 211 0.30 -12.53 -6.24
C LEU A 211 -0.62 -12.89 -5.05
N GLN A 212 -1.39 -13.97 -5.16
CA GLN A 212 -2.41 -14.36 -4.18
C GLN A 212 -1.86 -14.55 -2.75
N PRO A 213 -0.69 -15.20 -2.51
CA PRO A 213 -0.11 -15.32 -1.17
C PRO A 213 0.17 -13.96 -0.53
N PHE A 214 0.66 -12.98 -1.30
CA PHE A 214 1.00 -11.65 -0.77
C PHE A 214 -0.22 -10.82 -0.41
N GLN A 215 -1.30 -10.93 -1.20
CA GLN A 215 -2.57 -10.30 -0.86
C GLN A 215 -3.16 -10.93 0.40
N THR A 216 -3.14 -12.27 0.48
CA THR A 216 -3.61 -13.02 1.66
C THR A 216 -2.84 -12.61 2.92
N ALA A 217 -1.51 -12.58 2.84
CA ALA A 217 -0.65 -12.13 3.93
C ALA A 217 -0.94 -10.67 4.32
N THR A 218 -1.10 -9.76 3.35
CA THR A 218 -1.38 -8.36 3.65
C THR A 218 -2.75 -8.18 4.34
N LEU A 219 -3.79 -8.86 3.85
CA LEU A 219 -5.12 -8.81 4.46
C LEU A 219 -5.11 -9.39 5.88
N LEU A 220 -4.40 -10.51 6.07
CA LEU A 220 -4.24 -11.15 7.37
C LEU A 220 -3.54 -10.23 8.37
N LEU A 221 -2.42 -9.61 7.97
CA LEU A 221 -1.60 -8.74 8.82
C LEU A 221 -2.24 -7.35 9.05
N SER A 222 -3.16 -6.94 8.20
CA SER A 222 -3.95 -5.70 8.32
C SER A 222 -5.18 -5.84 9.22
N ALA A 223 -5.52 -7.06 9.65
CA ALA A 223 -6.70 -7.28 10.48
C ALA A 223 -6.59 -6.53 11.82
N ASP A 224 -7.68 -5.88 12.23
CA ASP A 224 -7.73 -5.03 13.42
C ASP A 224 -8.61 -5.59 14.54
N LYS A 225 -9.32 -6.70 14.28
CA LYS A 225 -10.17 -7.42 15.25
C LYS A 225 -9.51 -8.66 15.87
N LYS A 226 -8.29 -8.98 15.45
CA LYS A 226 -7.50 -10.13 15.94
C LYS A 226 -6.04 -9.74 16.06
N SER A 227 -5.29 -10.45 16.90
CA SER A 227 -3.85 -10.21 17.02
C SER A 227 -3.17 -10.61 15.71
N THR A 228 -2.27 -9.76 15.20
CA THR A 228 -1.58 -9.99 13.92
C THR A 228 -0.07 -10.00 14.05
N LEU A 229 0.50 -9.39 15.09
CA LEU A 229 1.95 -9.23 15.24
C LEU A 229 2.69 -10.58 15.30
N HIS A 230 2.10 -11.56 15.98
CA HIS A 230 2.65 -12.92 16.10
C HIS A 230 2.63 -13.69 14.77
N LEU A 231 1.82 -13.26 13.79
CA LEU A 231 1.72 -13.90 12.48
C LEU A 231 2.77 -13.38 11.50
N VAL A 232 3.43 -12.25 11.79
CA VAL A 232 4.38 -11.61 10.87
C VAL A 232 5.47 -12.59 10.45
N VAL A 233 6.14 -13.23 11.42
CA VAL A 233 7.22 -14.19 11.15
C VAL A 233 6.72 -15.34 10.26
N LEU A 234 5.54 -15.88 10.55
CA LEU A 234 4.97 -16.98 9.76
C LEU A 234 4.78 -16.60 8.29
N GLN A 235 4.38 -15.37 8.00
CA GLN A 235 4.19 -14.91 6.61
C GLN A 235 5.50 -14.70 5.83
N TYR A 236 6.66 -14.70 6.49
CA TYR A 236 7.96 -14.63 5.81
C TYR A 236 8.56 -16.00 5.47
N TYR A 237 8.03 -17.08 6.05
CA TYR A 237 8.57 -18.44 5.91
C TYR A 237 7.60 -19.43 5.25
N LEU A 238 6.38 -19.00 4.93
CA LEU A 238 5.36 -19.77 4.19
C LEU A 238 5.37 -19.34 2.72
#